data_AF-A0A164MF36-F1
#
_entry.id   AF-A0A164MF36-F1
#
_cell.length_a   1.000
_cell.length_b   1.000
_cell.length_c   1.000
_cell.angle_alpha   90.00
_cell.angle_beta   90.00
_cell.angle_gamma   90.00
#
_symmetry.space_group_name_H-M   'P 1'
#
loop_
_entity.id
_entity.type
_entity.pdbx_description
1 polymer ?
#
loop_
_entity_poly.entity_id
_entity_poly.type
_entity_poly.pdbx_seq_one_letter_code
_entity_poly.pdbx_strand_id
1 'polypeptide(L)'
;MTAAPEFVAEASAIDDARVAAYAALRAASRRGLTGTDVDAFHDAMDEITARCEVLRRRFYPRRHRLIVACGVAMVVSRTYRSREVAWTRPDRGRR
;
A
#
# COMPACT_ATOMS: atom_id res chain seq x y z
N MET A 1 -11.12 10.21 -14.35
CA MET A 1 -9.68 10.30 -14.62
C MET A 1 -9.09 8.91 -14.51
N THR A 2 -8.61 8.34 -15.61
CA THR A 2 -7.88 7.06 -15.58
C THR A 2 -6.48 7.34 -15.04
N ALA A 3 -6.07 6.63 -13.99
CA ALA A 3 -4.72 6.80 -13.45
C ALA A 3 -3.66 6.45 -14.51
N ALA A 4 -2.52 7.13 -14.46
CA ALA A 4 -1.41 6.87 -15.37
C ALA A 4 -0.98 5.39 -15.30
N PRO A 5 -0.63 4.72 -16.42
CA PRO A 5 -0.26 3.30 -16.40
C PRO A 5 0.84 2.95 -15.41
N GLU A 6 1.84 3.83 -15.28
CA GLU A 6 2.92 3.72 -14.29
C GLU A 6 2.44 3.83 -12.84
N PHE A 7 1.44 4.68 -12.56
CA PHE A 7 0.82 4.74 -11.24
C PHE A 7 0.07 3.45 -10.93
N VAL A 8 -0.70 2.94 -11.90
CA VAL A 8 -1.47 1.69 -11.75
C VAL A 8 -0.54 0.51 -11.49
N ALA A 9 0.56 0.40 -12.23
CA ALA A 9 1.53 -0.67 -12.06
C ALA A 9 2.17 -0.64 -10.67
N GLU A 10 2.64 0.53 -10.22
CA GLU A 10 3.29 0.65 -8.91
C GLU A 10 2.28 0.49 -7.76
N ALA A 11 1.06 1.04 -7.87
CA ALA A 11 0.02 0.83 -6.85
C ALA A 11 -0.37 -0.65 -6.74
N SER A 12 -0.41 -1.39 -7.86
CA SER A 12 -0.65 -2.83 -7.85
C SER A 12 0.49 -3.58 -7.16
N ALA A 13 1.74 -3.25 -7.48
CA ALA A 13 2.91 -3.88 -6.88
C ALA A 13 3.02 -3.61 -5.36
N ILE A 14 2.66 -2.41 -4.91
CA ILE A 14 2.60 -2.07 -3.47
C ILE A 14 1.49 -2.88 -2.77
N ASP A 15 0.31 -3.00 -3.38
CA ASP A 15 -0.78 -3.81 -2.80
C ASP A 15 -0.39 -5.29 -2.70
N ASP A 16 0.31 -5.83 -3.71
CA ASP A 16 0.84 -7.20 -3.70
C ASP A 16 1.88 -7.42 -2.62
N ALA A 17 2.84 -6.50 -2.47
CA ALA A 17 3.84 -6.55 -1.40
C ALA A 17 3.16 -6.52 -0.01
N ARG A 18 2.14 -5.66 0.16
CA ARG A 18 1.35 -5.60 1.39
C ARG A 18 0.64 -6.93 1.65
N VAL A 19 -0.04 -7.49 0.65
CA VAL A 19 -0.73 -8.79 0.79
C VAL A 19 0.26 -9.89 1.18
N ALA A 20 1.44 -9.92 0.57
CA ALA A 20 2.50 -10.88 0.90
C ALA A 20 3.01 -10.70 2.35
N ALA A 21 3.27 -9.47 2.79
CA ALA A 21 3.72 -9.19 4.16
C ALA A 21 2.71 -9.65 5.21
N TYR A 22 1.42 -9.35 5.02
CA TYR A 22 0.37 -9.83 5.93
C TYR A 22 0.17 -11.35 5.86
N ALA A 23 0.34 -11.97 4.69
CA ALA A 23 0.28 -13.42 4.55
C ALA A 23 1.44 -14.11 5.31
N ALA A 24 2.66 -13.56 5.20
CA ALA A 24 3.83 -14.02 5.93
C ALA A 24 3.65 -13.89 7.45
N LEU A 25 3.19 -12.72 7.92
CA LEU A 25 2.88 -12.51 9.34
C LEU A 25 1.82 -13.49 9.85
N ARG A 26 0.78 -13.76 9.04
CA ARG A 26 -0.26 -14.74 9.39
C ARG A 26 0.29 -16.17 9.46
N ALA A 27 1.19 -16.53 8.53
CA ALA A 27 1.85 -17.83 8.56
C ALA A 27 2.75 -17.97 9.80
N ALA A 28 3.53 -16.93 10.13
CA ALA A 28 4.36 -16.87 11.33
C ALA A 28 3.51 -16.99 12.61
N SER A 29 2.40 -16.25 12.69
CA SER A 29 1.46 -16.33 13.82
C SER A 29 0.93 -17.75 14.06
N ARG A 30 0.67 -18.53 13.01
CA ARG A 30 0.20 -19.92 13.12
C ARG A 30 1.24 -20.88 13.70
N ARG A 31 2.53 -20.58 13.57
CA ARG A 31 3.64 -21.42 14.09
C ARG A 31 4.25 -20.90 15.39
N GLY A 32 3.72 -19.81 15.95
CA GLY A 32 4.35 -19.05 17.02
C GLY A 32 5.17 -17.89 16.46
N LEU A 33 4.75 -16.68 16.78
CA LEU A 33 5.38 -15.44 16.32
C LEU A 33 6.69 -15.21 17.07
N THR A 34 7.75 -14.87 16.33
CA THR A 34 9.06 -14.52 16.89
C THR A 34 9.35 -13.03 16.72
N GLY A 35 10.37 -12.52 17.43
CA GLY A 35 10.86 -11.15 17.21
C GLY A 35 11.27 -10.91 15.76
N THR A 36 12.00 -11.86 15.16
CA THR A 36 12.42 -11.80 13.75
C THR A 36 11.24 -11.66 12.78
N ASP A 37 10.10 -12.29 13.07
CA ASP A 37 8.90 -12.18 12.23
C ASP A 37 8.28 -10.79 12.28
N VAL A 38 8.31 -10.16 13.46
CA VAL A 38 7.83 -8.80 13.66
C VAL A 38 8.76 -7.81 12.97
N ASP A 39 10.07 -7.98 13.11
CA ASP A 39 11.08 -7.15 12.46
C ASP A 39 10.95 -7.23 10.93
N ALA A 40 10.86 -8.44 10.37
CA ALA A 40 10.66 -8.64 8.93
C ALA A 40 9.35 -8.01 8.42
N PHE A 41 8.29 -8.03 9.24
CA PHE A 41 7.04 -7.35 8.90
C PHE A 41 7.20 -5.83 8.94
N HIS A 42 7.90 -5.28 9.93
CA HIS A 42 8.18 -3.84 10.00
C HIS A 42 9.03 -3.38 8.81
N ASP A 43 10.10 -4.10 8.47
CA ASP A 43 10.95 -3.80 7.32
C ASP A 43 10.14 -3.77 6.01
N ALA A 44 9.25 -4.76 5.81
CA ALA A 44 8.37 -4.78 4.65
C ALA A 44 7.39 -3.59 4.63
N MET A 45 6.85 -3.20 5.78
CA MET A 45 5.94 -2.06 5.89
C MET A 45 6.65 -0.71 5.70
N ASP A 46 7.90 -0.60 6.11
CA ASP A 46 8.75 0.58 5.90
C ASP A 46 9.09 0.74 4.41
N GLU A 47 9.44 -0.35 3.73
CA GLU A 47 9.65 -0.35 2.28
C GLU A 47 8.38 0.08 1.53
N ILE A 48 7.22 -0.50 1.88
CA ILE A 48 5.91 -0.11 1.32
C ILE A 48 5.63 1.37 1.54
N THR A 49 5.96 1.90 2.72
CA THR A 49 5.77 3.31 3.07
C THR A 49 6.68 4.21 2.23
N ALA A 50 7.95 3.83 2.06
CA ALA A 50 8.89 4.55 1.21
C ALA A 50 8.43 4.59 -0.25
N ARG A 51 7.95 3.46 -0.78
CA ARG A 51 7.39 3.37 -2.14
C ARG A 51 6.14 4.23 -2.31
N CYS A 52 5.23 4.22 -1.34
CA CYS A 52 4.07 5.11 -1.32
C CYS A 52 4.48 6.58 -1.33
N GLU A 53 5.53 6.97 -0.60
CA GLU A 53 6.05 8.33 -0.59
C GLU A 53 6.66 8.75 -1.93
N VAL A 54 7.46 7.88 -2.55
CA VAL A 54 7.99 8.12 -3.91
C VAL A 54 6.86 8.31 -4.91
N LEU A 55 5.88 7.41 -4.88
CA LEU A 55 4.73 7.45 -5.77
C LEU A 55 3.87 8.71 -5.53
N ARG A 56 3.63 9.07 -4.26
CA ARG A 56 2.95 10.32 -3.88
C ARG A 56 3.67 11.54 -4.41
N ARG A 57 4.99 11.64 -4.22
CA ARG A 57 5.78 12.81 -4.66
C ARG A 57 5.69 13.01 -6.17
N ARG A 58 5.66 11.91 -6.92
CA ARG A 58 5.58 11.93 -8.38
C ARG A 58 4.22 12.38 -8.91
N PHE A 59 3.12 11.78 -8.44
CA PHE A 59 1.79 12.02 -9.02
C PHE A 59 0.93 13.01 -8.22
N TYR A 60 1.21 13.15 -6.93
CA TYR A 60 0.41 13.92 -5.99
C TYR A 60 1.27 14.80 -5.05
N PRO A 61 2.17 15.65 -5.58
CA PRO A 61 3.16 16.38 -4.77
C PRO A 61 2.54 17.31 -3.71
N ARG A 62 1.31 17.79 -3.96
CA ARG A 62 0.57 18.66 -3.03
C ARG A 62 -0.23 17.90 -1.97
N ARG A 63 -0.39 16.58 -2.11
CA ARG A 63 -1.09 15.74 -1.13
C ARG A 63 -0.14 15.36 -0.01
N HIS A 64 -0.71 15.08 1.16
CA HIS A 64 0.04 14.78 2.37
C HIS A 64 0.53 13.35 2.40
N ARG A 65 -0.38 12.41 2.11
CA ARG A 65 -0.09 10.98 2.19
C ARG A 65 -0.75 10.25 1.04
N LEU A 66 -0.09 9.22 0.56
CA LEU A 66 -0.68 8.16 -0.26
C LEU A 66 -0.73 6.89 0.58
N ILE A 67 -1.87 6.21 0.56
CA ILE A 67 -2.08 4.94 1.26
C ILE A 67 -2.53 3.93 0.22
N VAL A 68 -1.79 2.83 0.07
CA VAL A 68 -2.20 1.69 -0.75
C VAL A 68 -2.56 0.52 0.19
N ALA A 69 -3.81 0.10 0.15
CA ALA A 69 -4.31 -1.00 0.95
C ALA A 69 -5.59 -1.59 0.37
N CYS A 70 -5.71 -2.91 0.47
CA CYS A 70 -6.93 -3.66 0.16
C CYS A 70 -7.44 -3.40 -1.27
N GLY A 71 -6.53 -3.31 -2.24
CA GLY A 71 -6.86 -3.01 -3.62
C GLY A 71 -7.31 -1.56 -3.86
N VAL A 72 -6.96 -0.63 -2.98
CA VAL A 72 -7.28 0.80 -3.13
C VAL A 72 -6.04 1.63 -2.85
N ALA A 73 -5.82 2.66 -3.69
CA ALA A 73 -4.89 3.74 -3.40
C ALA A 73 -5.68 5.03 -3.08
N MET A 74 -5.47 5.58 -1.89
CA MET A 74 -6.11 6.81 -1.42
C MET A 74 -5.07 7.89 -1.16
N VAL A 75 -5.30 9.09 -1.68
CA VAL A 75 -4.54 10.27 -1.31
C VAL A 75 -5.28 11.06 -0.25
N VAL A 76 -4.54 11.54 0.76
CA VAL A 76 -5.06 12.28 1.90
C VAL A 76 -4.51 13.71 1.85
N SER A 77 -5.37 14.70 2.11
CA SER A 77 -4.95 16.10 2.21
C SER A 77 -4.12 16.39 3.46
N ARG A 78 -3.36 17.50 3.44
CA ARG A 78 -2.49 17.93 4.58
C ARG A 78 -3.22 18.18 5.87
N THR A 79 -4.48 18.57 5.78
CA THR A 79 -5.34 18.79 6.95
C THR A 79 -6.08 17.53 7.39
N TYR A 80 -5.89 16.40 6.69
CA TYR A 80 -6.64 15.15 6.89
C TYR A 80 -8.17 15.28 6.74
N ARG A 81 -8.66 16.40 6.17
CA ARG A 81 -10.09 16.68 6.03
C ARG A 81 -10.72 16.08 4.78
N SER A 82 -9.90 15.62 3.83
CA SER A 82 -10.38 15.05 2.57
C SER A 82 -9.48 13.92 2.09
N ARG A 83 -10.13 12.91 1.51
CA ARG A 83 -9.49 11.76 0.86
C ARG A 83 -10.07 11.57 -0.53
N GLU A 84 -9.23 11.17 -1.47
CA GLU A 84 -9.60 10.89 -2.85
C GLU A 84 -9.05 9.52 -3.23
N VAL A 85 -9.88 8.70 -3.88
CA VAL A 85 -9.47 7.40 -4.42
C VAL A 85 -8.76 7.64 -5.75
N ALA A 86 -7.45 7.38 -5.77
CA ALA A 86 -6.58 7.55 -6.92
C ALA A 86 -6.58 6.32 -7.83
N TRP A 87 -6.77 5.14 -7.25
CA TRP A 87 -6.83 3.88 -7.97
C TRP A 87 -7.60 2.85 -7.15
N THR A 88 -8.29 1.98 -7.88
CA THR A 88 -8.90 0.75 -7.38
C THR A 88 -8.37 -0.37 -8.25
N ARG A 89 -7.97 -1.47 -7.62
CA ARG A 89 -7.52 -2.65 -8.33
C ARG A 89 -8.64 -3.12 -9.28
N PRO A 90 -8.38 -3.23 -10.59
CA PRO A 90 -9.35 -3.83 -11.51
C PRO A 90 -9.52 -5.29 -11.07
N ASP A 91 -10.70 -5.61 -10.56
CA ASP A 91 -11.10 -6.91 -10.04
C ASP A 91 -10.22 -7.54 -8.94
N ARG A 92 -10.58 -7.30 -7.67
CA ARG A 92 -10.91 -8.47 -6.83
C ARG A 92 -12.35 -8.83 -7.20
N GLY A 93 -12.50 -9.66 -8.24
CA GLY A 93 -13.79 -10.24 -8.57
C GLY A 93 -14.44 -10.74 -7.29
N ARG A 94 -15.72 -10.41 -7.09
CA ARG A 94 -16.60 -11.11 -6.15
C ARG A 94 -16.33 -12.61 -6.33
N ARG A 95 -15.71 -13.25 -5.35
CA ARG A 95 -15.73 -14.70 -5.17
C ARG A 95 -16.49 -14.97 -3.90
#